data_AF-A0A7Z1HMQ1-F1
#
_entry.id   AF-A0A7Z1HMQ1-F1
#
_cell.length_a   1.000
_cell.length_b   1.000
_cell.length_c   1.000
_cell.angle_alpha   90.00
_cell.angle_beta   90.00
_cell.angle_gamma   90.00
#
_symmetry.space_group_name_H-M   'P 1'
#
loop_
_entity.id
_entity.type
_entity.pdbx_description
1 polymer ?
#
loop_
_entity_poly.entity_id
_entity_poly.type
_entity_poly.pdbx_seq_one_letter_code
_entity_poly.pdbx_strand_id
1 'polypeptide(L)'
;MYEDRFSKWVCWADRNLTEGVKYPGIYIIAIADENLSGQNFLWTTDIVYVGMTNSLNGLKGRLRQFDNTIIGKKGHGGADRVRYKHQSYERLVKNLYVAVASFECDVKSNNPEDLRVMGEVAKFEYDCFAYFAELFGQLPEFNDQKRSPKYSLTLGRKS
;
A
#
# COMPACT_ATOMS: atom_id res chain seq x y z
N MET A 1 -5.69 -7.72 -15.58
CA MET A 1 -4.65 -7.35 -16.59
C MET A 1 -3.29 -6.99 -15.97
N TYR A 2 -3.19 -6.74 -14.65
CA TYR A 2 -1.95 -6.30 -13.98
C TYR A 2 -1.40 -7.31 -12.98
N GLU A 3 -2.02 -8.47 -12.87
CA GLU A 3 -1.73 -9.47 -11.84
C GLU A 3 -0.27 -9.91 -11.88
N ASP A 4 0.26 -10.10 -13.09
CA ASP A 4 1.65 -10.51 -13.33
C ASP A 4 2.70 -9.42 -13.00
N ARG A 5 2.28 -8.17 -12.76
CA ARG A 5 3.18 -7.09 -12.32
C ARG A 5 3.45 -7.10 -10.83
N PHE A 6 2.59 -7.76 -10.05
CA PHE A 6 2.70 -7.80 -8.61
C PHE A 6 3.41 -9.06 -8.14
N SER A 7 4.16 -8.93 -7.05
CA SER A 7 4.65 -10.07 -6.30
C SER A 7 3.48 -10.95 -5.84
N LYS A 8 3.80 -12.18 -5.47
CA LYS A 8 2.91 -12.95 -4.58
C LYS A 8 2.56 -12.15 -3.33
N TRP A 9 1.42 -12.45 -2.75
CA TRP A 9 1.03 -11.92 -1.45
C TRP A 9 2.02 -12.37 -0.37
N VAL A 10 2.36 -11.46 0.53
CA VAL A 10 3.25 -11.70 1.66
C VAL A 10 2.54 -11.27 2.94
N CYS A 11 2.66 -12.06 4.01
CA CYS A 11 2.20 -11.65 5.34
C CYS A 11 2.86 -10.33 5.76
N TRP A 12 2.13 -9.47 6.46
CA TRP A 12 2.67 -8.15 6.85
C TRP A 12 3.95 -8.24 7.68
N ALA A 13 4.09 -9.28 8.52
CA ALA A 13 5.31 -9.54 9.28
C ALA A 13 6.56 -9.63 8.39
N ASP A 14 6.40 -10.20 7.19
CA ASP A 14 7.46 -10.50 6.23
C ASP A 14 7.56 -9.45 5.10
N ARG A 15 6.83 -8.34 5.19
CA ARG A 15 6.77 -7.27 4.16
C ARG A 15 8.12 -6.73 3.66
N ASN A 16 9.19 -6.89 4.45
CA ASN A 16 10.54 -6.44 4.11
C ASN A 16 11.35 -7.48 3.33
N LEU A 17 10.84 -8.70 3.18
CA LEU A 17 11.48 -9.81 2.48
C LEU A 17 11.09 -9.85 0.99
N THR A 18 10.09 -9.08 0.58
CA THR A 18 9.63 -9.03 -0.82
C THR A 18 10.74 -8.53 -1.73
N GLU A 19 10.94 -9.22 -2.86
CA GLU A 19 11.90 -8.81 -3.88
C GLU A 19 11.56 -7.42 -4.43
N GLY A 20 12.58 -6.63 -4.78
CA GLY A 20 12.39 -5.28 -5.34
C GLY A 20 11.92 -4.22 -4.34
N VAL A 21 11.72 -4.55 -3.06
CA VAL A 21 11.20 -3.60 -2.05
C VAL A 21 12.10 -2.37 -1.79
N LYS A 22 13.36 -2.42 -2.24
CA LYS A 22 14.29 -1.28 -2.16
C LYS A 22 14.03 -0.19 -3.23
N TYR A 23 13.29 -0.52 -4.28
CA TYR A 23 12.98 0.37 -5.40
C TYR A 23 11.66 1.13 -5.20
N PRO A 24 11.40 2.21 -5.96
CA PRO A 24 10.08 2.81 -6.04
C PRO A 24 9.05 1.84 -6.64
N GLY A 25 7.77 2.17 -6.51
CA GLY A 25 6.70 1.35 -7.06
C GLY A 25 5.38 1.44 -6.31
N ILE A 26 4.54 0.43 -6.53
CA ILE A 26 3.20 0.29 -5.94
C ILE A 26 3.21 -0.79 -4.85
N TYR A 27 2.47 -0.56 -3.77
CA TYR A 27 2.14 -1.56 -2.78
C TYR A 27 0.62 -1.63 -2.61
N ILE A 28 0.10 -2.85 -2.60
CA ILE A 28 -1.31 -3.17 -2.38
C ILE A 28 -1.42 -3.83 -1.01
N ILE A 29 -2.36 -3.36 -0.21
CA ILE A 29 -2.66 -3.90 1.11
C ILE A 29 -4.02 -4.58 1.08
N ALA A 30 -4.07 -5.80 1.57
CA ALA A 30 -5.30 -6.53 1.81
C ALA A 30 -5.47 -6.86 3.29
N ILE A 31 -6.72 -6.85 3.76
CA ILE A 31 -7.10 -7.39 5.07
C ILE A 31 -8.05 -8.55 4.82
N ALA A 32 -7.62 -9.77 5.10
CA ALA A 32 -8.36 -10.99 4.81
C ALA A 32 -8.31 -11.97 6.00
N ASP A 33 -9.42 -12.66 6.25
CA ASP A 33 -9.48 -13.75 7.23
C ASP A 33 -8.81 -15.02 6.69
N GLU A 34 -8.79 -15.19 5.37
CA GLU A 34 -8.07 -16.26 4.69
C GLU A 34 -6.57 -15.95 4.55
N ASN A 35 -5.74 -16.99 4.51
CA ASN A 35 -4.30 -16.83 4.34
C ASN A 35 -3.92 -16.59 2.88
N LEU A 36 -3.66 -15.34 2.51
CA LEU A 36 -3.22 -14.99 1.16
C LEU A 36 -1.73 -15.28 0.90
N SER A 37 -0.92 -15.51 1.94
CA SER A 37 0.55 -15.57 1.81
C SER A 37 1.03 -16.64 0.83
N GLY A 38 1.94 -16.26 -0.07
CA GLY A 38 2.51 -17.13 -1.10
C GLY A 38 1.59 -17.38 -2.31
N GLN A 39 0.34 -16.92 -2.27
CA GLN A 39 -0.57 -16.96 -3.41
C GLN A 39 -0.20 -15.89 -4.44
N ASN A 40 -0.51 -16.14 -5.72
CA ASN A 40 -0.39 -15.12 -6.75
C ASN A 40 -1.32 -13.94 -6.45
N PHE A 41 -0.89 -12.74 -6.81
CA PHE A 41 -1.72 -11.58 -6.66
C PHE A 41 -3.00 -11.71 -7.51
N LEU A 42 -4.14 -11.42 -6.89
CA LEU A 42 -5.44 -11.36 -7.54
C LEU A 42 -6.19 -10.16 -6.98
N TRP A 43 -6.98 -9.52 -7.84
CA TRP A 43 -7.87 -8.46 -7.43
C TRP A 43 -9.05 -9.05 -6.66
N THR A 44 -9.24 -8.58 -5.42
CA THR A 44 -10.33 -8.99 -4.52
C THR A 44 -10.84 -7.77 -3.76
N THR A 45 -12.06 -7.84 -3.26
CA THR A 45 -12.64 -6.82 -2.36
C THR A 45 -11.92 -6.73 -1.00
N ASP A 46 -11.08 -7.72 -0.65
CA ASP A 46 -10.23 -7.65 0.55
C ASP A 46 -9.10 -6.62 0.43
N ILE A 47 -8.82 -6.13 -0.78
CA ILE A 47 -7.89 -5.02 -1.00
C ILE A 47 -8.49 -3.75 -0.43
N VAL A 48 -7.84 -3.23 0.62
CA VAL A 48 -8.30 -2.05 1.35
C VAL A 48 -7.50 -0.79 1.03
N TYR A 49 -6.31 -0.94 0.46
CA TYR A 49 -5.45 0.20 0.14
C TYR A 49 -4.47 -0.07 -1.01
N VAL A 50 -4.34 0.88 -1.91
CA VAL A 50 -3.29 0.99 -2.93
C VAL A 50 -2.46 2.22 -2.60
N GLY A 51 -1.14 2.13 -2.69
CA GLY A 51 -0.29 3.31 -2.61
C GLY A 51 0.97 3.20 -3.47
N MET A 52 1.52 4.35 -3.84
CA MET A 52 2.79 4.45 -4.55
C MET A 52 3.92 5.06 -3.71
N THR A 53 5.16 4.95 -4.22
CA THR A 53 6.30 5.72 -3.71
C THR A 53 7.37 5.93 -4.78
N ASN A 54 7.81 7.18 -4.94
CA ASN A 54 9.05 7.57 -5.62
C ASN A 54 10.10 8.09 -4.60
N SER A 55 10.20 7.43 -3.45
CA SER A 55 11.10 7.87 -2.37
C SER A 55 12.46 7.17 -2.41
N LEU A 56 13.49 7.84 -1.87
CA LEU A 56 14.85 7.28 -1.69
C LEU A 56 14.90 5.90 -1.02
N ASN A 57 13.98 5.64 -0.09
CA ASN A 57 13.93 4.39 0.65
C ASN A 57 13.01 3.34 0.00
N GLY A 58 12.54 3.60 -1.22
CA GLY A 58 11.65 2.72 -1.98
C GLY A 58 10.37 2.32 -1.24
N LEU A 59 9.82 1.19 -1.67
CA LEU A 59 8.67 0.52 -1.04
C LEU A 59 8.93 0.22 0.43
N LYS A 60 10.15 -0.19 0.81
CA LYS A 60 10.54 -0.52 2.18
C LYS A 60 10.31 0.66 3.12
N GLY A 61 10.75 1.85 2.72
CA GLY A 61 10.54 3.08 3.49
C GLY A 61 9.06 3.40 3.66
N ARG A 62 8.28 3.24 2.59
CA ARG A 62 6.83 3.51 2.60
C ARG A 62 6.06 2.52 3.46
N LEU A 63 6.35 1.22 3.35
CA LEU A 63 5.78 0.16 4.18
C LEU A 63 6.13 0.37 5.66
N ARG A 64 7.35 0.83 5.97
CA ARG A 64 7.73 1.21 7.34
C ARG A 64 6.92 2.39 7.86
N GLN A 65 6.66 3.41 7.05
CA GLN A 65 5.82 4.55 7.44
C GLN A 65 4.37 4.12 7.70
N PHE A 66 3.85 3.22 6.85
CA PHE A 66 2.53 2.63 7.04
C PHE A 66 2.45 1.87 8.36
N ASP A 67 3.39 0.94 8.60
CA ASP A 67 3.48 0.14 9.82
C ASP A 67 3.61 0.99 11.09
N ASN A 68 4.50 1.98 11.06
CA ASN A 68 4.65 2.96 12.14
C ASN A 68 3.33 3.68 12.45
N THR A 69 2.50 3.95 11.44
CA THR A 69 1.24 4.64 11.65
C THR A 69 0.19 3.73 12.26
N ILE A 70 0.03 2.50 11.75
CA ILE A 70 -0.95 1.54 12.29
C ILE A 70 -0.61 1.07 13.72
N ILE A 71 0.68 1.03 14.11
CA ILE A 71 1.08 0.69 15.49
C ILE A 71 0.87 1.84 16.49
N GLY A 72 0.77 3.09 16.03
CA GLY A 72 0.50 4.20 16.95
C GLY A 72 1.12 5.55 16.63
N LYS A 73 2.12 5.60 15.73
CA LYS A 73 2.82 6.84 15.37
C LYS A 73 2.01 7.61 14.33
N LYS A 74 2.51 8.80 13.96
CA LYS A 74 1.94 9.64 12.90
C LYS A 74 2.84 9.56 11.67
N GLY A 75 2.29 9.84 10.49
CA GLY A 75 3.10 10.09 9.29
C GLY A 75 2.56 9.53 7.98
N HIS A 76 1.51 8.69 8.00
CA HIS A 76 0.98 8.09 6.78
C HIS A 76 -0.54 8.20 6.67
N GLY A 77 -1.04 8.99 5.70
CA GLY A 77 -2.46 9.33 5.60
C GLY A 77 -3.41 8.14 5.40
N GLY A 78 -3.06 7.17 4.56
CA GLY A 78 -3.86 5.95 4.34
C GLY A 78 -3.91 5.05 5.58
N ALA A 79 -2.74 4.65 6.08
CA ALA A 79 -2.58 3.94 7.35
C ALA A 79 -3.29 4.60 8.55
N ASP A 80 -3.38 5.93 8.61
CA ASP A 80 -4.12 6.62 9.69
C ASP A 80 -5.64 6.37 9.61
N ARG A 81 -6.18 6.14 8.40
CA ARG A 81 -7.56 5.69 8.18
C ARG A 81 -7.73 4.21 8.52
N VAL A 82 -6.75 3.38 8.17
CA VAL A 82 -6.71 1.96 8.59
C VAL A 82 -6.78 1.86 10.11
N ARG A 83 -5.95 2.63 10.82
CA ARG A 83 -5.91 2.68 12.29
C ARG A 83 -7.22 3.15 12.91
N TYR A 84 -7.95 4.06 12.25
CA TYR A 84 -9.26 4.50 12.73
C TYR A 84 -10.20 3.31 12.93
N LYS A 85 -10.27 2.42 11.93
CA LYS A 85 -11.11 1.23 11.93
C LYS A 85 -10.48 0.06 12.72
N HIS A 86 -9.17 -0.14 12.59
CA HIS A 86 -8.42 -1.26 13.17
C HIS A 86 -7.43 -0.77 14.22
N GLN A 87 -7.92 -0.57 15.45
CA GLN A 87 -7.12 0.02 16.53
C GLN A 87 -6.17 -0.99 17.22
N SER A 88 -6.47 -2.28 17.13
CA SER A 88 -5.61 -3.33 17.69
C SER A 88 -4.57 -3.75 16.66
N TYR A 89 -3.33 -3.27 16.83
CA TYR A 89 -2.20 -3.63 15.96
C TYR A 89 -2.01 -5.15 15.87
N GLU A 90 -1.96 -5.83 17.01
CA GLU A 90 -1.72 -7.29 17.07
C GLU A 90 -2.77 -8.12 16.33
N ARG A 91 -4.04 -7.69 16.34
CA ARG A 91 -5.11 -8.34 15.59
C ARG A 91 -5.01 -8.00 14.09
N LEU A 92 -4.76 -6.74 13.77
CA LEU A 92 -4.65 -6.27 12.40
C LEU A 92 -3.54 -7.00 11.64
N VAL A 93 -2.31 -7.03 12.18
CA VAL A 93 -1.15 -7.56 11.44
C VAL A 93 -1.20 -9.06 11.18
N LYS A 94 -2.04 -9.81 11.90
CA LYS A 94 -2.27 -11.25 11.64
C LYS A 94 -3.04 -11.50 10.35
N ASN A 95 -3.88 -10.54 9.95
CA ASN A 95 -4.76 -10.64 8.78
C ASN A 95 -4.36 -9.63 7.70
N LEU A 96 -3.18 -9.02 7.82
CA LEU A 96 -2.70 -7.98 6.92
C LEU A 96 -1.69 -8.58 5.93
N TYR A 97 -1.91 -8.31 4.65
CA TYR A 97 -1.06 -8.82 3.57
C TYR A 97 -0.63 -7.69 2.65
N VAL A 98 0.50 -7.88 1.98
CA VAL A 98 1.02 -6.95 1.00
C VAL A 98 1.48 -7.65 -0.27
N ALA A 99 1.20 -7.05 -1.41
CA ALA A 99 1.84 -7.35 -2.68
C ALA A 99 2.45 -6.07 -3.25
N VAL A 100 3.57 -6.17 -3.97
CA VAL A 100 4.27 -5.00 -4.50
C VAL A 100 4.58 -5.15 -5.98
N ALA A 101 4.59 -4.03 -6.70
CA ALA A 101 5.11 -3.93 -8.06
C ALA A 101 6.25 -2.90 -8.04
N SER A 102 7.50 -3.37 -8.12
CA SER A 102 8.69 -2.51 -8.10
C SER A 102 9.04 -1.99 -9.49
N PHE A 103 9.60 -0.79 -9.53
CA PHE A 103 10.09 -0.12 -10.73
C PHE A 103 11.53 0.30 -10.45
N GLU A 104 12.49 -0.32 -11.13
CA GLU A 104 13.90 -0.03 -10.90
C GLU A 104 14.31 1.27 -11.62
N CYS A 105 14.73 2.27 -10.84
CA CYS A 105 15.35 3.51 -11.31
C CYS A 105 16.10 4.19 -10.16
N ASP A 106 16.99 5.14 -10.49
CA ASP A 106 17.58 6.02 -9.50
C ASP A 106 16.70 7.24 -9.25
N VAL A 107 15.99 7.23 -8.12
CA VAL A 107 15.10 8.33 -7.70
C VAL A 107 15.84 9.63 -7.32
N LYS A 108 17.19 9.63 -7.24
CA LYS A 108 18.00 10.85 -7.07
C LYS A 108 18.42 11.48 -8.38
N SER A 109 18.31 10.72 -9.47
CA SER A 109 18.81 11.10 -10.77
C SER A 109 17.85 12.04 -11.48
N ASN A 110 18.42 13.01 -12.20
CA ASN A 110 17.69 13.85 -13.15
C ASN A 110 17.81 13.31 -14.59
N ASN A 111 18.32 12.08 -14.77
CA ASN A 111 18.33 11.44 -16.08
C ASN A 111 16.88 11.31 -16.58
N PRO A 112 16.60 11.71 -17.84
CA PRO A 112 15.28 11.57 -18.44
C PRO A 112 14.66 10.16 -18.33
N GLU A 113 15.46 9.09 -18.34
CA GLU A 113 14.96 7.72 -18.19
C GLU A 113 14.41 7.45 -16.78
N ASP A 114 15.16 7.81 -15.74
CA ASP A 114 14.72 7.67 -14.34
C ASP A 114 13.45 8.51 -14.08
N LEU A 115 13.40 9.73 -14.62
CA LEU A 115 12.23 10.60 -14.52
C LEU A 115 10.99 9.97 -15.18
N ARG A 116 11.16 9.31 -16.34
CA ARG A 116 10.06 8.60 -17.00
C ARG A 116 9.59 7.41 -16.19
N VAL A 117 10.50 6.60 -15.63
CA VAL A 117 10.13 5.47 -14.76
C VAL A 117 9.36 5.95 -13.53
N MET A 118 9.78 7.04 -12.89
CA MET A 118 9.02 7.63 -11.78
C MET A 118 7.64 8.15 -12.21
N GLY A 119 7.51 8.65 -13.44
CA GLY A 119 6.23 8.99 -14.05
C GLY A 119 5.33 7.76 -14.24
N GLU A 120 5.90 6.64 -14.72
CA GLU A 120 5.18 5.37 -14.85
C GLU A 120 4.71 4.83 -13.50
N VAL A 121 5.48 4.97 -12.42
CA VAL A 121 5.03 4.62 -11.07
C VAL A 121 3.77 5.39 -10.69
N ALA A 122 3.76 6.71 -10.91
CA ALA A 122 2.60 7.54 -10.58
C ALA A 122 1.39 7.19 -11.47
N LYS A 123 1.60 6.99 -12.77
CA LYS A 123 0.55 6.54 -13.70
C LYS A 123 -0.02 5.19 -13.27
N PHE A 124 0.84 4.24 -12.92
CA PHE A 124 0.41 2.88 -12.56
C PHE A 124 -0.42 2.84 -11.26
N GLU A 125 -0.24 3.79 -10.33
CA GLU A 125 -1.13 3.94 -9.17
C GLU A 125 -2.57 4.26 -9.62
N TYR A 126 -2.72 5.19 -10.58
CA TYR A 126 -4.04 5.52 -11.14
C TYR A 126 -4.62 4.39 -11.97
N ASP A 127 -3.79 3.66 -12.73
CA ASP A 127 -4.22 2.46 -13.45
C ASP A 127 -4.76 1.40 -12.48
N CYS A 128 -4.13 1.23 -11.32
CA CYS A 128 -4.61 0.35 -10.24
C CYS A 128 -5.97 0.81 -9.68
N PHE A 129 -6.14 2.13 -9.44
CA PHE A 129 -7.43 2.67 -8.99
C PHE A 129 -8.54 2.48 -10.01
N ALA A 130 -8.25 2.78 -11.29
CA ALA A 130 -9.21 2.64 -12.37
C ALA A 130 -9.66 1.18 -12.49
N TYR A 131 -8.71 0.24 -12.53
CA TYR A 131 -9.03 -1.17 -12.67
C TYR A 131 -9.78 -1.73 -11.47
N PHE A 132 -9.41 -1.36 -10.25
CA PHE A 132 -10.17 -1.74 -9.05
C PHE A 132 -11.61 -1.20 -9.10
N ALA A 133 -11.79 0.06 -9.54
CA ALA A 133 -13.11 0.66 -9.69
C ALA A 133 -13.95 0.03 -10.82
N GLU A 134 -13.32 -0.39 -11.93
CA GLU A 134 -13.98 -1.14 -13.00
C GLU A 134 -14.50 -2.50 -12.50
N LEU A 135 -13.71 -3.20 -11.69
CA LEU A 135 -14.08 -4.52 -11.16
C LEU A 135 -15.14 -4.45 -10.05
N PHE A 136 -15.05 -3.46 -9.15
CA PHE A 136 -15.82 -3.44 -7.91
C PHE A 136 -16.73 -2.22 -7.73
N GLY A 137 -16.75 -1.30 -8.71
CA GLY A 137 -17.61 -0.11 -8.71
C GLY A 137 -17.22 0.97 -7.69
N GLN A 138 -16.05 0.86 -7.05
CA GLN A 138 -15.59 1.79 -6.02
C GLN A 138 -14.08 1.77 -5.86
N LEU A 139 -13.52 2.74 -5.13
CA LEU A 139 -12.12 2.69 -4.67
C LEU A 139 -11.95 1.75 -3.47
N PRO A 140 -10.72 1.26 -3.20
CA PRO A 140 -10.41 0.58 -1.94
C PRO A 140 -10.78 1.47 -0.75
N GLU A 141 -11.27 0.85 0.33
CA GLU A 141 -11.86 1.56 1.46
C GLU A 141 -11.00 2.73 1.95
N PHE A 142 -9.71 2.50 2.19
CA PHE A 142 -8.83 3.52 2.77
C PHE A 142 -8.22 4.48 1.73
N ASN A 143 -8.47 4.27 0.44
CA ASN A 143 -8.25 5.27 -0.61
C ASN A 143 -9.46 6.19 -0.79
N ASP A 144 -10.67 5.74 -0.42
CA ASP A 144 -11.85 6.59 -0.38
C ASP A 144 -11.83 7.52 0.84
N GLN A 145 -11.26 8.69 0.63
CA GLN A 145 -11.06 9.69 1.68
C GLN A 145 -12.37 10.27 2.24
N LYS A 146 -13.47 10.20 1.49
CA LYS A 146 -14.78 10.70 1.91
C LYS A 146 -15.46 9.74 2.88
N ARG A 147 -15.27 8.43 2.67
CA ARG A 147 -15.91 7.37 3.48
C ARG A 147 -15.06 6.88 4.65
N SER A 148 -13.75 7.13 4.64
CA SER A 148 -12.84 6.56 5.64
C SER A 148 -12.17 7.63 6.49
N PRO A 149 -12.67 8.03 7.67
CA PRO A 149 -12.08 9.10 8.47
C PRO A 149 -10.67 8.76 8.99
N LYS A 150 -9.90 9.80 9.36
CA LYS A 150 -8.55 9.70 9.90
C LYS A 150 -8.57 9.57 11.42
N TYR A 151 -7.80 8.64 11.99
CA TYR A 151 -7.64 8.52 13.44
C TYR A 151 -7.12 9.82 14.05
N SER A 152 -6.09 10.44 13.46
CA SER A 152 -5.45 11.63 14.01
C SER A 152 -6.35 12.87 14.06
N LEU A 153 -7.44 12.89 13.28
CA LEU A 153 -8.40 14.00 13.21
C LEU A 153 -9.67 13.76 14.03
N THR A 154 -9.87 12.55 14.54
CA THR A 154 -11.08 12.13 15.25
C THR A 154 -10.73 11.69 16.68
N LEU A 155 -10.33 10.44 16.85
CA LEU A 155 -10.04 9.81 18.15
C LEU A 155 -8.67 10.24 18.71
N GLY A 156 -7.73 10.57 17.84
CA GLY A 156 -6.38 11.04 18.18
C GLY A 156 -6.32 12.50 18.60
N ARG A 157 -7.41 13.27 18.45
CA ARG A 157 -7.57 14.58 19.07
C ARG A 157 -7.97 14.40 20.53
N LYS A 158 -7.03 14.02 21.39
CA LYS A 158 -7.16 14.39 22.81
C LYS A 158 -6.68 15.83 22.93
N SER A 159 -7.57 16.65 23.53
CA SER A 159 -7.37 18.02 24.00
C SER A 159 -6.02 18.23 24.67
#